data_AF-A0A3N6MLC3-F1
#
_entry.id   AF-A0A3N6MLC3-F1
#
_cell.length_a   1.000
_cell.length_b   1.000
_cell.length_c   1.000
_cell.angle_alpha   90.00
_cell.angle_beta   90.00
_cell.angle_gamma   90.00
#
_symmetry.space_group_name_H-M   'P 1'
#
loop_
_entity.id
_entity.type
_entity.pdbx_description
1 polymer ?
#
loop_
_entity_poly.entity_id
_entity_poly.type
_entity_poly.pdbx_seq_one_letter_code
_entity_poly.pdbx_strand_id
1 'polypeptide(L)' 'RGSPASARRWLRRFRHHYNHDRPNQALNGRTPAEEVLN' A
#
# COMPACT_ATOMS: atom_id res chain seq x y z
N ARG A 1 -17.21 -18.47 -3.19
CA ARG A 1 -17.40 -17.22 -2.39
C ARG A 1 -16.14 -17.01 -1.55
N GLY A 2 -15.61 -15.79 -1.48
CA GLY A 2 -14.26 -15.51 -0.97
C GLY A 2 -14.03 -15.92 0.48
N SER A 3 -12.85 -16.51 0.75
CA SER A 3 -12.47 -16.94 2.10
C SER A 3 -11.79 -15.80 2.88
N PRO A 4 -11.88 -15.79 4.23
CA PRO A 4 -11.11 -14.85 5.05
C PRO A 4 -9.59 -14.91 4.80
N ALA A 5 -9.05 -16.08 4.48
CA ALA A 5 -7.64 -16.24 4.15
C ALA A 5 -7.27 -15.50 2.84
N SER A 6 -8.11 -15.62 1.81
CA SER A 6 -7.94 -14.92 0.54
C SER A 6 -8.00 -13.40 0.73
N ALA A 7 -8.94 -12.92 1.55
CA ALA A 7 -9.06 -11.50 1.88
C ALA A 7 -7.82 -10.97 2.61
N ARG A 8 -7.31 -11.70 3.62
CA ARG A 8 -6.07 -11.32 4.34
C ARG A 8 -4.86 -11.24 3.42
N ARG A 9 -4.71 -12.20 2.50
CA ARG A 9 -3.62 -12.19 1.51
C ARG A 9 -3.72 -10.98 0.58
N TRP A 10 -4.93 -10.67 0.12
CA TRP A 10 -5.16 -9.51 -0.73
C TRP A 10 -4.84 -8.20 0.01
N LEU A 11 -5.34 -8.02 1.24
CA LEU A 11 -5.09 -6.82 2.05
C LEU A 11 -3.60 -6.59 2.32
N ARG A 12 -2.84 -7.66 2.59
CA ARG A 12 -1.38 -7.55 2.78
C ARG A 12 -0.69 -7.05 1.52
N ARG A 13 -1.05 -7.59 0.35
CA ARG A 13 -0.49 -7.16 -0.94
C ARG A 13 -0.89 -5.73 -1.28
N PHE A 14 -2.17 -5.40 -1.08
CA PHE A 14 -2.69 -4.06 -1.30
C PHE A 14 -1.96 -3.02 -0.45
N ARG A 15 -1.83 -3.27 0.87
CA ARG A 15 -1.14 -2.37 1.79
C ARG A 15 0.30 -2.13 1.38
N HIS A 16 1.03 -3.20 1.03
CA HIS A 16 2.42 -3.06 0.61
C HIS A 16 2.53 -2.23 -0.66
N HIS A 17 1.75 -2.57 -1.69
CA HIS A 17 1.78 -1.87 -2.97
C HIS A 17 1.43 -0.38 -2.83
N TYR A 18 0.38 -0.06 -2.09
CA TYR A 18 -0.04 1.33 -1.89
C TYR A 18 1.00 2.14 -1.12
N ASN A 19 1.61 1.56 -0.10
CA ASN A 19 2.53 2.28 0.78
C ASN A 19 3.93 2.43 0.20
N HIS A 20 4.39 1.51 -0.65
CA HIS A 20 5.81 1.44 -1.08
C HIS A 20 6.02 1.58 -2.59
N ASP A 21 5.06 1.24 -3.43
CA ASP A 21 5.28 1.17 -4.89
C ASP A 21 4.49 2.24 -5.64
N ARG A 22 3.55 2.93 -4.97
CA ARG A 22 2.62 3.85 -5.61
C ARG A 22 2.96 5.31 -5.25
N PRO A 23 3.56 6.06 -6.19
CA PRO A 23 3.70 7.51 -6.09
C PRO A 23 2.36 8.19 -5.81
N ASN A 24 2.35 9.13 -4.88
CA ASN A 24 1.17 9.92 -4.56
C ASN A 24 1.41 11.39 -4.93
N GLN A 25 0.56 11.93 -5.81
CA GLN A 25 0.66 13.33 -6.25
C GLN A 25 0.54 14.32 -5.08
N ALA A 26 -0.26 14.01 -4.06
CA ALA A 26 -0.39 14.84 -2.86
C ALA A 26 0.87 14.81 -1.98
N LEU A 27 1.75 13.83 -2.17
CA LEU A 27 3.02 13.67 -1.43
C LEU A 27 4.23 14.09 -2.30
N ASN A 28 4.02 14.99 -3.27
CA ASN A 28 5.05 15.42 -4.22
C ASN A 28 5.64 14.24 -5.03
N GLY A 29 4.80 13.24 -5.34
CA GLY A 29 5.22 12.04 -6.07
C GLY A 29 5.94 11.00 -5.20
N ARG A 30 6.14 11.26 -3.91
CA ARG A 30 6.63 10.25 -2.96
C ARG A 30 5.56 9.20 -2.64
N THR A 31 6.02 8.06 -2.20
CA THR A 31 5.19 7.01 -1.61
C THR A 31 4.88 7.35 -0.15
N PRO A 32 3.77 6.82 0.41
CA PRO A 32 3.47 7.01 1.83
C PRO A 32 4.60 6.59 2.77
N ALA A 33 5.33 5.52 2.45
CA ALA A 33 6.45 5.07 3.26
C ALA A 33 7.62 6.06 3.24
N GLU A 34 7.93 6.67 2.10
CA GLU A 34 8.97 7.70 1.99
C GLU A 34 8.60 8.99 2.73
N GLU A 35 7.32 9.33 2.82
CA GLU A 35 6.88 10.50 3.61
C GLU A 35 7.08 10.28 5.11
N VAL A 36 6.79 9.09 5.63
CA VAL A 36 6.87 8.80 7.08
C VAL A 36 8.32 8.63 7.56
N LEU A 37 9.26 8.30 6.67
CA LEU A 37 10.67 8.11 6.99
C LEU A 37 11.50 9.40 6.96
N ASN A 38 10.93 10.52 6.49
CA ASN A 38 11.53 11.85 6.50
C ASN A 38 11.24 12.62 7.79
#